data_AF-A0A2X0KHN2-F1
#
_entry.id   AF-A0A2X0KHN2-F1
#
_cell.length_a   1.000
_cell.length_b   1.000
_cell.length_c   1.000
_cell.angle_alpha   90.00
_cell.angle_beta   90.00
_cell.angle_gamma   90.00
#
_symmetry.space_group_name_H-M   'P 1'
#
loop_
_entity.id
_entity.type
_entity.pdbx_description
1 polymer ?
#
loop_
_entity_poly.entity_id
_entity_poly.type
_entity_poly.pdbx_seq_one_letter_code
_entity_poly.pdbx_strand_id
1 'polypeptide(L)'
;MMMIYGALSLAGISLASTVSAAAASSKGNQTWTGQLGYGRFPCGVKTSSSGWVRNQTMCKYSLLVSPGANTNNTAGNQGDGHKPKSTKCTADGNGYWYCGIANAICSTDSNCDNGRCVKGICASGFDVKCGGDDTKCSGDLYCNAADYSKTSSGTCGGRGAFCQARRLTTNYTAVSNYKIWNASCKSGYCNTMTGNCDTHKKLGQVCKSDPAFHFVFFVAQACETGLECVKNKCAKSKKSMRAKRNTLSKEVHHPAVVESHRRRKV
;
A
#
# COMPACT_ATOMS: atom_id res chain seq x y z
N MET A 1 58.81 32.93 -65.09
CA MET A 1 58.56 31.48 -65.29
C MET A 1 57.53 31.05 -64.28
N MET A 2 56.26 30.93 -64.72
CA MET A 2 55.57 29.65 -64.98
C MET A 2 55.22 28.96 -63.65
N MET A 3 53.98 29.13 -63.17
CA MET A 3 52.82 28.21 -63.34
C MET A 3 53.10 26.83 -62.73
N ILE A 4 52.25 26.27 -61.87
CA ILE A 4 51.03 25.55 -62.27
C ILE A 4 50.07 25.39 -61.07
N TYR A 5 48.77 25.43 -61.39
CA TYR A 5 47.58 25.19 -60.56
C TYR A 5 47.44 23.75 -60.07
N GLY A 6 46.70 23.56 -58.96
CA GLY A 6 46.17 22.25 -58.57
C GLY A 6 45.17 22.33 -57.43
N ALA A 7 43.91 22.65 -57.75
CA ALA A 7 42.79 22.42 -56.85
C ALA A 7 42.47 20.92 -56.83
N LEU A 8 42.35 20.32 -55.65
CA LEU A 8 41.68 19.03 -55.47
C LEU A 8 40.72 19.11 -54.29
N SER A 9 39.43 19.13 -54.62
CA SER A 9 38.31 18.84 -53.75
C SER A 9 38.05 17.33 -53.86
N LEU A 10 37.79 16.63 -52.75
CA LEU A 10 36.79 15.55 -52.68
C LEU A 10 36.71 14.90 -51.28
N ALA A 11 35.47 14.91 -50.78
CA ALA A 11 34.77 13.85 -50.09
C ALA A 11 35.31 13.34 -48.74
N GLY A 12 34.57 13.68 -47.69
CA GLY A 12 34.65 13.04 -46.40
C GLY A 12 34.21 11.58 -46.44
N ILE A 13 34.86 10.76 -45.61
CA ILE A 13 34.36 9.48 -45.16
C ILE A 13 34.43 9.57 -43.63
N SER A 14 33.33 10.03 -43.01
CA SER A 14 33.18 9.97 -41.57
C SER A 14 32.89 8.53 -41.20
N LEU A 15 33.69 7.96 -40.29
CA LEU A 15 33.49 6.63 -39.74
C LEU A 15 32.13 6.58 -39.04
N ALA A 16 31.14 5.97 -39.69
CA ALA A 16 29.91 5.56 -39.02
C ALA A 16 30.24 4.33 -38.16
N SER A 17 30.71 4.57 -36.94
CA SER A 17 30.64 3.56 -35.88
C SER A 17 29.17 3.23 -35.68
N THR A 18 28.74 2.06 -36.15
CA THR A 18 27.45 1.47 -35.81
C THR A 18 27.47 1.11 -34.34
N VAL A 19 27.31 2.11 -33.48
CA VAL A 19 26.82 1.89 -32.13
C VAL A 19 25.44 1.27 -32.35
N SER A 20 25.33 -0.04 -32.10
CA SER A 20 24.04 -0.68 -31.97
C SER A 20 23.30 0.09 -30.88
N ALA A 21 22.44 1.01 -31.31
CA ALA A 21 21.37 1.50 -30.47
C ALA A 21 20.54 0.26 -30.17
N ALA A 22 20.88 -0.42 -29.07
CA ALA A 22 19.94 -1.27 -28.39
C ALA A 22 18.73 -0.36 -28.16
N ALA A 23 17.71 -0.56 -28.99
CA ALA A 23 16.45 0.13 -28.87
C ALA A 23 16.03 -0.08 -27.42
N ALA A 24 16.21 0.97 -26.62
CA ALA A 24 15.73 1.00 -25.25
C ALA A 24 14.23 0.82 -25.38
N SER A 25 13.79 -0.41 -25.15
CA SER A 25 12.40 -0.79 -25.17
C SER A 25 11.80 -0.05 -23.97
N SER A 26 11.29 1.16 -24.22
CA SER A 26 10.66 2.05 -23.24
C SER A 26 9.26 1.54 -22.89
N LYS A 27 9.18 0.26 -22.52
CA LYS A 27 7.99 -0.41 -21.99
C LYS A 27 8.39 -1.34 -20.85
N GLY A 28 9.15 -0.80 -19.89
CA GLY A 28 9.09 -1.28 -18.52
C GLY A 28 7.75 -0.83 -17.92
N ASN A 29 6.65 -1.36 -18.43
CA ASN A 29 5.33 -1.15 -17.84
C ASN A 29 5.36 -1.95 -16.53
N GLN A 30 5.80 -1.34 -15.42
CA GLN A 30 5.49 -1.89 -14.11
C GLN A 30 3.97 -1.81 -14.00
N THR A 31 3.28 -2.86 -14.44
CA THR A 31 1.89 -3.07 -14.11
C THR A 31 1.91 -3.21 -12.60
N TRP A 32 1.55 -2.15 -11.88
CA TRP A 32 1.42 -2.19 -10.44
C TRP A 32 0.45 -3.32 -10.13
N THR A 33 0.97 -4.43 -9.62
CA THR A 33 0.20 -5.67 -9.39
C THR A 33 -0.49 -5.67 -8.03
N GLY A 34 -0.73 -4.49 -7.46
CA GLY A 34 -1.54 -4.36 -6.25
C GLY A 34 -0.92 -5.08 -5.05
N GLN A 35 0.40 -4.96 -4.89
CA GLN A 35 1.07 -5.52 -3.73
C GLN A 35 0.51 -4.86 -2.46
N LEU A 36 0.05 -5.68 -1.51
CA LEU A 36 -0.75 -5.27 -0.34
C LEU A 36 0.06 -4.59 0.78
N GLY A 37 1.30 -4.19 0.50
CA GLY A 37 2.16 -3.45 1.44
C GLY A 37 2.19 -1.95 1.17
N TYR A 38 2.94 -1.23 2.01
CA TYR A 38 2.99 0.24 2.02
C TYR A 38 4.01 0.85 1.06
N GLY A 39 4.86 0.09 0.36
CA GLY A 39 5.91 0.67 -0.51
C GLY A 39 5.39 1.19 -1.86
N ARG A 40 5.95 2.30 -2.38
CA ARG A 40 5.49 2.92 -3.64
C ARG A 40 5.92 2.15 -4.88
N PHE A 41 7.13 1.58 -4.83
CA PHE A 41 7.82 1.01 -5.99
C PHE A 41 7.94 -0.52 -5.85
N PRO A 42 6.93 -1.30 -6.31
CA PRO A 42 6.97 -2.75 -6.19
C PRO A 42 8.14 -3.35 -6.98
N CYS A 43 8.83 -4.30 -6.38
CA CYS A 43 9.93 -5.04 -7.02
C CYS A 43 9.86 -6.55 -6.79
N GLY A 44 8.76 -7.02 -6.21
CA GLY A 44 8.44 -8.44 -6.14
C GLY A 44 7.87 -8.94 -7.46
N VAL A 45 8.26 -10.15 -7.87
CA VAL A 45 7.62 -10.90 -8.95
C VAL A 45 6.89 -12.09 -8.36
N LYS A 46 5.65 -12.33 -8.80
CA LYS A 46 4.86 -13.47 -8.35
C LYS A 46 5.40 -14.75 -9.01
N THR A 47 5.70 -15.77 -8.22
CA THR A 47 6.06 -17.10 -8.74
C THR A 47 4.81 -17.97 -8.88
N SER A 48 4.92 -19.03 -9.69
CA SER A 48 3.88 -20.06 -9.80
C SER A 48 3.55 -20.75 -8.47
N SER A 49 4.51 -20.76 -7.53
CA SER A 49 4.42 -21.35 -6.19
C SER A 49 3.75 -20.46 -5.12
N SER A 50 2.88 -19.53 -5.53
CA SER A 50 2.03 -18.64 -4.69
C SER A 50 2.73 -17.51 -3.91
N GLY A 51 4.06 -17.46 -3.91
CA GLY A 51 4.83 -16.41 -3.22
C GLY A 51 5.28 -15.24 -4.12
N TRP A 52 5.77 -14.18 -3.47
CA TRP A 52 6.49 -13.10 -4.13
C TRP A 52 7.99 -13.25 -3.89
N VAL A 53 8.78 -13.19 -4.97
CA VAL A 53 10.25 -13.23 -4.90
C VAL A 53 10.85 -11.89 -5.26
N ARG A 54 11.98 -11.57 -4.64
CA ARG A 54 12.75 -10.36 -4.88
C ARG A 54 13.20 -10.27 -6.34
N ASN A 55 12.94 -9.15 -7.00
CA ASN A 55 13.55 -8.80 -8.29
C ASN A 55 14.24 -7.43 -8.24
N GLN A 56 15.54 -7.44 -7.94
CA GLN A 56 16.35 -6.23 -7.82
C GLN A 56 16.42 -5.40 -9.12
N THR A 57 16.23 -6.02 -10.29
CA THR A 57 16.30 -5.29 -11.57
C THR A 57 15.17 -4.26 -11.71
N MET A 58 14.05 -4.46 -11.01
CA MET A 58 12.91 -3.54 -10.99
C MET A 58 13.23 -2.23 -10.25
N CYS A 59 14.30 -2.18 -9.44
CA CYS A 59 14.72 -0.98 -8.71
C CYS A 59 15.70 -0.09 -9.49
N LYS A 60 15.84 -0.30 -10.81
CA LYS A 60 16.56 0.64 -11.68
C LYS A 60 15.76 1.93 -11.78
N TYR A 61 16.41 3.07 -11.57
CA TYR A 61 15.77 4.40 -11.55
C TYR A 61 14.92 4.71 -12.80
N SER A 62 15.33 4.21 -13.97
CA SER A 62 14.62 4.36 -15.24
C SER A 62 13.31 3.56 -15.32
N LEU A 63 13.13 2.55 -14.48
CA LEU A 63 11.93 1.71 -14.41
C LEU A 63 10.97 2.14 -13.30
N LEU A 64 11.40 3.04 -12.41
CA LEU A 64 10.57 3.54 -11.34
C LEU A 64 9.59 4.59 -11.87
N VAL A 65 8.32 4.39 -11.58
CA VAL A 65 7.21 5.31 -11.89
C VAL A 65 6.54 5.66 -10.58
N SER A 66 6.55 6.94 -10.20
CA SER A 66 5.88 7.38 -8.97
C SER A 66 4.37 7.18 -9.10
N PRO A 67 3.70 6.58 -8.10
CA PRO A 67 2.28 6.22 -8.19
C PRO A 67 1.32 7.40 -7.97
N GLY A 68 1.84 8.56 -7.55
CA GLY A 68 1.02 9.73 -7.22
C GLY A 68 0.35 10.40 -8.43
N ALA A 69 -0.41 11.46 -8.16
CA ALA A 69 -1.18 12.19 -9.15
C ALA A 69 -0.36 13.10 -10.10
N ASN A 70 0.98 13.06 -10.02
CA ASN A 70 1.91 13.94 -10.73
C ASN A 70 1.59 15.42 -10.52
N THR A 71 1.31 15.83 -9.28
CA THR A 71 1.01 17.23 -8.93
C THR A 71 2.22 18.18 -9.04
N ASN A 72 3.34 17.72 -9.60
CA ASN A 72 4.64 18.41 -9.63
C ASN A 72 5.20 18.75 -8.23
N ASN A 73 4.69 18.11 -7.18
CA ASN A 73 5.22 18.28 -5.83
C ASN A 73 6.56 17.55 -5.68
N THR A 74 7.65 18.29 -5.85
CA THR A 74 9.02 17.77 -5.71
C THR A 74 9.40 17.43 -4.28
N ALA A 75 8.67 17.94 -3.27
CA ALA A 75 8.88 17.59 -1.87
C ALA A 75 8.41 16.17 -1.54
N GLY A 76 7.55 15.60 -2.37
CA GLY A 76 7.19 14.19 -2.32
C GLY A 76 6.11 13.74 -1.36
N ASN A 77 5.35 14.72 -0.88
CA ASN A 77 4.10 14.46 -0.15
C ASN A 77 3.13 13.69 -1.07
N GLN A 78 2.32 12.84 -0.45
CA GLN A 78 1.22 12.11 -1.10
C GLN A 78 1.61 11.27 -2.33
N GLY A 79 2.87 10.82 -2.40
CA GLY A 79 3.30 9.82 -3.38
C GLY A 79 3.86 10.41 -4.68
N ASP A 80 3.79 11.73 -4.85
CA ASP A 80 4.33 12.48 -6.00
C ASP A 80 5.84 12.74 -5.95
N GLY A 81 6.51 12.14 -4.96
CA GLY A 81 7.90 12.45 -4.64
C GLY A 81 8.99 11.89 -5.51
N HIS A 82 10.19 12.26 -5.06
CA HIS A 82 11.47 11.74 -5.52
C HIS A 82 11.44 10.22 -5.66
N LYS A 83 11.91 9.74 -6.81
CA LYS A 83 12.17 8.32 -7.05
C LYS A 83 13.53 7.96 -6.45
N PRO A 84 13.63 6.91 -5.61
CA PRO A 84 14.90 6.53 -5.04
C PRO A 84 15.90 6.09 -6.13
N LYS A 85 17.18 6.43 -5.95
CA LYS A 85 18.29 6.08 -6.84
C LYS A 85 19.08 4.91 -6.26
N SER A 86 19.55 3.99 -7.11
CA SER A 86 20.42 2.86 -6.73
C SER A 86 19.92 2.05 -5.51
N THR A 87 18.60 1.93 -5.39
CA THR A 87 17.95 1.41 -4.18
C THR A 87 17.86 -0.12 -4.16
N LYS A 88 17.65 -0.71 -2.98
CA LYS A 88 17.52 -2.16 -2.80
C LYS A 88 16.06 -2.60 -2.73
N CYS A 89 15.77 -3.69 -3.42
CA CYS A 89 14.50 -4.39 -3.33
C CYS A 89 14.45 -5.17 -2.01
N THR A 90 13.57 -4.75 -1.10
CA THR A 90 13.52 -5.20 0.30
C THR A 90 12.10 -5.60 0.67
N ALA A 91 11.95 -6.60 1.55
CA ALA A 91 10.65 -7.06 1.99
C ALA A 91 10.00 -6.06 2.98
N ASP A 92 8.68 -5.92 2.93
CA ASP A 92 7.90 -5.05 3.83
C ASP A 92 7.57 -5.68 5.19
N GLY A 93 7.95 -6.95 5.39
CA GLY A 93 7.61 -7.76 6.56
C GLY A 93 6.34 -8.62 6.40
N ASN A 94 5.50 -8.35 5.39
CA ASN A 94 4.28 -9.10 5.08
C ASN A 94 4.43 -10.01 3.84
N GLY A 95 5.66 -10.17 3.35
CA GLY A 95 5.97 -11.00 2.18
C GLY A 95 5.85 -10.27 0.84
N TYR A 96 5.71 -8.94 0.83
CA TYR A 96 5.80 -8.11 -0.38
C TYR A 96 7.14 -7.42 -0.47
N TRP A 97 7.55 -7.01 -1.67
CA TRP A 97 8.89 -6.50 -1.94
C TRP A 97 8.85 -5.15 -2.64
N TYR A 98 9.56 -4.17 -2.10
CA TYR A 98 9.58 -2.80 -2.61
C TYR A 98 10.99 -2.21 -2.66
N CYS A 99 11.18 -1.28 -3.58
CA CYS A 99 12.42 -0.54 -3.75
C CYS A 99 12.52 0.57 -2.70
N GLY A 100 13.53 0.52 -1.84
CA GLY A 100 13.92 1.64 -0.97
C GLY A 100 13.04 1.88 0.24
N ILE A 101 12.14 0.95 0.57
CA ILE A 101 11.32 1.05 1.78
C ILE A 101 12.16 0.91 3.05
N ALA A 102 11.53 1.07 4.21
CA ALA A 102 12.18 0.86 5.50
C ALA A 102 12.87 -0.53 5.55
N ASN A 103 14.04 -0.58 6.20
CA ASN A 103 14.97 -1.72 6.24
C ASN A 103 15.78 -1.99 4.97
N ALA A 104 15.60 -1.22 3.88
CA ALA A 104 16.47 -1.33 2.71
C ALA A 104 17.88 -0.83 3.02
N ILE A 105 18.91 -1.52 2.53
CA ILE A 105 20.30 -1.04 2.64
C ILE A 105 20.47 0.24 1.82
N CYS A 106 21.12 1.24 2.40
CA CYS A 106 21.39 2.54 1.78
C CYS A 106 22.78 3.06 2.13
N SER A 107 23.23 4.04 1.36
CA SER A 107 24.43 4.83 1.66
C SER A 107 24.10 6.32 1.82
N THR A 108 23.02 6.79 1.20
CA THR A 108 22.51 8.16 1.28
C THR A 108 20.98 8.16 1.32
N ASP A 109 20.37 9.26 1.75
CA ASP A 109 18.91 9.45 1.75
C ASP A 109 18.30 9.22 0.36
N SER A 110 19.04 9.52 -0.72
CA SER A 110 18.57 9.28 -2.09
C SER A 110 18.32 7.80 -2.44
N ASN A 111 18.85 6.85 -1.66
CA ASN A 111 18.56 5.43 -1.83
C ASN A 111 17.19 5.03 -1.24
N CYS A 112 16.58 5.88 -0.44
CA CYS A 112 15.37 5.58 0.31
C CYS A 112 14.13 6.16 -0.36
N ASP A 113 13.06 5.39 -0.33
CA ASP A 113 11.75 5.78 -0.82
C ASP A 113 11.09 6.70 0.22
N ASN A 114 11.08 8.02 -0.03
CA ASN A 114 10.57 9.07 0.87
C ASN A 114 11.12 9.04 2.32
N GLY A 115 12.18 8.26 2.58
CA GLY A 115 12.80 8.09 3.89
C GLY A 115 14.23 8.59 3.96
N ARG A 116 14.88 8.37 5.11
CA ARG A 116 16.28 8.77 5.35
C ARG A 116 17.18 7.56 5.55
N CYS A 117 18.42 7.67 5.12
CA CYS A 117 19.43 6.67 5.37
C CYS A 117 20.06 6.88 6.74
N VAL A 118 19.69 6.03 7.70
CA VAL A 118 20.20 6.08 9.07
C VAL A 118 20.99 4.82 9.34
N LYS A 119 22.28 4.98 9.64
CA LYS A 119 23.20 3.85 9.93
C LYS A 119 23.21 2.78 8.81
N GLY A 120 23.18 3.22 7.55
CA GLY A 120 23.24 2.34 6.38
C GLY A 120 21.93 1.63 6.03
N ILE A 121 20.83 1.99 6.69
CA ILE A 121 19.50 1.43 6.45
C ILE A 121 18.49 2.55 6.24
N CYS A 122 17.59 2.39 5.26
CA CYS A 122 16.45 3.26 5.10
C CYS A 122 15.58 3.16 6.34
N ALA A 123 15.57 4.23 7.13
CA ALA A 123 14.67 4.40 8.25
C ALA A 123 13.27 4.78 7.73
N SER A 124 12.33 4.92 8.67
CA SER A 124 10.99 5.48 8.44
C SER A 124 9.88 4.49 8.04
N GLY A 125 9.56 3.56 8.92
CA GLY A 125 8.32 2.77 8.85
C GLY A 125 7.18 3.40 9.65
N PHE A 126 6.17 2.59 9.98
CA PHE A 126 5.12 2.98 10.91
C PHE A 126 5.69 3.51 12.24
N ASP A 127 4.94 4.41 12.89
CA ASP A 127 5.27 5.03 14.20
C ASP A 127 6.51 5.92 14.27
N VAL A 128 7.27 6.04 13.18
CA VAL A 128 8.43 6.92 13.17
C VAL A 128 7.97 8.37 13.31
N LYS A 129 8.53 9.08 14.29
CA LYS A 129 8.26 10.51 14.50
C LYS A 129 8.75 11.31 13.30
N CYS A 130 7.85 12.06 12.69
CA CYS A 130 8.10 12.84 11.49
C CYS A 130 7.83 14.34 11.69
N GLY A 131 7.02 14.74 12.68
CA GLY A 131 6.83 16.16 13.05
C GLY A 131 6.14 17.02 11.99
N GLY A 132 5.36 16.37 11.11
CA GLY A 132 4.69 16.98 9.95
C GLY A 132 5.52 16.97 8.67
N ASP A 133 6.62 16.20 8.64
CA ASP A 133 7.49 16.10 7.47
C ASP A 133 7.33 14.73 6.80
N ASP A 134 6.60 14.70 5.69
CA ASP A 134 6.33 13.46 4.95
C ASP A 134 7.60 12.85 4.35
N THR A 135 8.66 13.63 4.13
CA THR A 135 9.95 13.12 3.63
C THR A 135 10.73 12.34 4.68
N LYS A 136 10.17 12.23 5.89
CA LYS A 136 10.65 11.33 6.94
C LYS A 136 9.82 10.07 7.02
N CYS A 137 8.93 9.79 6.08
CA CYS A 137 8.08 8.61 6.05
C CYS A 137 8.33 7.78 4.79
N SER A 138 8.58 6.47 4.94
CA SER A 138 8.93 5.65 3.79
C SER A 138 7.71 5.13 3.04
N GLY A 139 7.82 4.99 1.72
CA GLY A 139 6.74 4.47 0.89
C GLY A 139 5.52 5.39 0.83
N ASP A 140 4.34 4.79 0.96
CA ASP A 140 3.03 5.45 1.06
C ASP A 140 2.62 5.68 2.53
N LEU A 141 3.60 5.83 3.41
CA LEU A 141 3.36 6.33 4.76
C LEU A 141 3.48 7.85 4.75
N TYR A 142 2.56 8.51 5.44
CA TYR A 142 2.51 9.96 5.53
C TYR A 142 2.45 10.40 6.98
N CYS A 143 2.89 11.63 7.22
CA CYS A 143 2.85 12.33 8.49
C CYS A 143 1.71 13.35 8.56
N ASN A 144 1.41 13.97 7.42
CA ASN A 144 0.36 14.98 7.26
C ASN A 144 -0.96 14.35 6.83
N ALA A 145 -2.05 15.08 7.03
CA ALA A 145 -3.38 14.71 6.57
C ALA A 145 -3.56 14.98 5.07
N ALA A 146 -4.71 14.59 4.52
CA ALA A 146 -5.09 14.79 3.11
C ALA A 146 -5.01 16.26 2.66
N ASP A 147 -5.28 17.20 3.57
CA ASP A 147 -5.23 18.66 3.35
C ASP A 147 -3.85 19.26 3.65
N TYR A 148 -2.81 18.42 3.78
CA TYR A 148 -1.44 18.79 4.13
C TYR A 148 -1.26 19.38 5.54
N SER A 149 -2.30 19.38 6.37
CA SER A 149 -2.17 19.81 7.77
C SER A 149 -1.38 18.78 8.60
N LYS A 150 -0.68 19.27 9.62
CA LYS A 150 0.05 18.41 10.55
C LYS A 150 -0.93 17.61 11.38
N THR A 151 -0.66 16.31 11.52
CA THR A 151 -1.46 15.44 12.38
C THR A 151 -1.02 15.56 13.83
N SER A 152 -1.95 15.35 14.76
CA SER A 152 -1.65 15.31 16.19
C SER A 152 -0.80 14.11 16.59
N SER A 153 -0.82 13.02 15.80
CA SER A 153 0.05 11.86 16.03
C SER A 153 1.51 12.18 15.74
N GLY A 154 1.79 13.01 14.71
CA GLY A 154 3.14 13.40 14.34
C GLY A 154 4.03 12.23 13.93
N THR A 155 3.42 11.10 13.52
CA THR A 155 4.08 9.83 13.20
C THR A 155 3.63 9.28 11.87
N CYS A 156 4.53 8.60 11.16
CA CYS A 156 4.26 7.99 9.86
C CYS A 156 3.17 6.91 9.93
N GLY A 157 2.14 7.04 9.10
CA GLY A 157 0.97 6.14 9.07
C GLY A 157 0.13 6.19 10.35
N GLY A 158 0.33 7.23 11.18
CA GLY A 158 -0.42 7.46 12.41
C GLY A 158 -1.84 7.95 12.15
N ARG A 159 -2.64 8.04 13.22
CA ARG A 159 -4.02 8.53 13.11
C ARG A 159 -4.03 9.96 12.55
N GLY A 160 -4.93 10.20 11.60
CA GLY A 160 -5.06 11.45 10.86
C GLY A 160 -4.16 11.55 9.63
N ALA A 161 -3.14 10.69 9.48
CA ALA A 161 -2.24 10.75 8.34
C ALA A 161 -2.95 10.36 7.04
N PHE A 162 -2.56 10.96 5.93
CA PHE A 162 -3.09 10.62 4.62
C PHE A 162 -2.86 9.13 4.29
N CYS A 163 -3.80 8.50 3.59
CA CYS A 163 -3.72 7.07 3.25
C CYS A 163 -4.29 6.71 1.87
N GLN A 164 -4.82 7.69 1.13
CA GLN A 164 -5.41 7.47 -0.20
C GLN A 164 -4.48 7.81 -1.37
N ALA A 165 -3.16 7.83 -1.14
CA ALA A 165 -2.18 8.13 -2.20
C ALA A 165 -2.28 7.17 -3.40
N ARG A 166 -2.75 5.94 -3.16
CA ARG A 166 -2.94 4.95 -4.23
C ARG A 166 -4.29 5.15 -4.91
N ARG A 167 -4.25 5.38 -6.23
CA ARG A 167 -5.45 5.35 -7.06
C ARG A 167 -6.06 3.95 -7.07
N LEU A 168 -7.37 3.87 -6.89
CA LEU A 168 -8.12 2.64 -7.15
C LEU A 168 -7.95 2.26 -8.61
N THR A 169 -7.67 0.99 -8.85
CA THR A 169 -7.83 0.40 -10.18
C THR A 169 -9.06 -0.49 -10.18
N THR A 170 -9.81 -0.42 -11.28
CA THR A 170 -10.92 -1.30 -11.59
C THR A 170 -10.49 -2.75 -11.79
N ASN A 171 -9.18 -3.01 -11.92
CA ASN A 171 -8.60 -4.35 -12.08
C ASN A 171 -8.55 -5.15 -10.76
N TYR A 172 -8.82 -4.53 -9.60
CA TYR A 172 -8.87 -5.22 -8.31
C TYR A 172 -10.29 -5.40 -7.79
N THR A 173 -10.49 -6.51 -7.08
CA THR A 173 -11.69 -6.71 -6.27
C THR A 173 -11.75 -5.66 -5.15
N ALA A 174 -12.96 -5.36 -4.67
CA ALA A 174 -13.14 -4.45 -3.55
C ALA A 174 -12.36 -4.87 -2.30
N VAL A 175 -12.25 -6.18 -2.05
CA VAL A 175 -11.47 -6.75 -0.94
C VAL A 175 -9.97 -6.45 -1.10
N SER A 176 -9.43 -6.58 -2.32
CA SER A 176 -8.03 -6.26 -2.57
C SER A 176 -7.76 -4.77 -2.43
N ASN A 177 -8.62 -3.92 -3.01
CA ASN A 177 -8.52 -2.46 -2.87
C ASN A 177 -8.60 -2.02 -1.40
N TYR A 178 -9.48 -2.63 -0.61
CA TYR A 178 -9.57 -2.38 0.83
C TYR A 178 -8.26 -2.68 1.55
N LYS A 179 -7.66 -3.85 1.30
CA LYS A 179 -6.39 -4.23 1.92
C LYS A 179 -5.27 -3.26 1.53
N ILE A 180 -5.23 -2.85 0.26
CA ILE A 180 -4.20 -1.93 -0.24
C ILE A 180 -4.28 -0.57 0.45
N TRP A 181 -5.46 0.03 0.56
CA TRP A 181 -5.60 1.35 1.20
C TRP A 181 -5.32 1.30 2.69
N ASN A 182 -5.73 0.24 3.36
CA ASN A 182 -5.49 0.08 4.78
C ASN A 182 -4.02 -0.21 5.12
N ALA A 183 -3.24 -0.69 4.16
CA ALA A 183 -1.82 -0.99 4.34
C ALA A 183 -0.96 0.26 4.59
N SER A 184 -1.48 1.47 4.36
CA SER A 184 -0.80 2.73 4.69
C SER A 184 -1.05 3.23 6.11
N CYS A 185 -1.95 2.58 6.85
CA CYS A 185 -2.33 2.99 8.19
C CYS A 185 -1.89 1.97 9.22
N LYS A 186 -1.24 2.44 10.30
CA LYS A 186 -0.85 1.56 11.40
C LYS A 186 -2.05 0.84 12.02
N SER A 187 -3.18 1.54 12.09
CA SER A 187 -4.45 1.00 12.57
C SER A 187 -5.03 -0.09 11.67
N GLY A 188 -4.51 -0.24 10.44
CA GLY A 188 -5.12 -1.07 9.41
C GLY A 188 -6.44 -0.51 8.89
N TYR A 189 -6.69 0.80 9.06
CA TYR A 189 -7.91 1.44 8.58
C TYR A 189 -7.66 2.85 8.01
N CYS A 190 -7.99 3.00 6.73
CA CYS A 190 -8.04 4.24 6.00
C CYS A 190 -9.50 4.65 5.79
N ASN A 191 -9.91 5.79 6.37
CA ASN A 191 -11.26 6.31 6.17
C ASN A 191 -11.35 6.95 4.79
N THR A 192 -12.13 6.33 3.90
CA THR A 192 -12.15 6.72 2.49
C THR A 192 -12.82 8.06 2.19
N MET A 193 -13.68 8.56 3.09
CA MET A 193 -14.31 9.87 2.92
C MET A 193 -13.33 10.99 3.22
N THR A 194 -12.52 10.80 4.27
CA THR A 194 -11.57 11.81 4.73
C THR A 194 -10.19 11.68 4.07
N GLY A 195 -9.89 10.51 3.49
CA GLY A 195 -8.59 10.16 2.97
C GLY A 195 -7.51 9.95 4.04
N ASN A 196 -7.90 9.85 5.31
CA ASN A 196 -6.98 9.80 6.45
C ASN A 196 -7.10 8.49 7.25
N CYS A 197 -6.00 8.08 7.86
CA CYS A 197 -5.92 6.95 8.77
C CYS A 197 -6.79 7.22 10.01
N ASP A 198 -7.63 6.25 10.35
CA ASP A 198 -8.53 6.34 11.49
C ASP A 198 -8.62 4.97 12.18
N THR A 199 -9.58 4.80 13.08
CA THR A 199 -9.93 3.50 13.65
C THR A 199 -11.32 3.08 13.21
N HIS A 200 -11.51 1.77 13.07
CA HIS A 200 -12.84 1.18 12.93
C HIS A 200 -13.78 1.64 14.05
N LYS A 201 -15.04 1.83 13.68
CA LYS A 201 -16.11 2.30 14.56
C LYS A 201 -16.68 1.13 15.36
N LYS A 202 -16.85 1.35 16.66
CA LYS A 202 -17.39 0.39 17.63
C LYS A 202 -18.91 0.29 17.54
N LEU A 203 -19.49 -0.72 18.18
CA LEU A 203 -20.93 -0.91 18.30
C LEU A 203 -21.63 0.39 18.76
N GLY A 204 -22.68 0.79 18.05
CA GLY A 204 -23.47 1.99 18.33
C GLY A 204 -22.88 3.29 17.76
N GLN A 205 -21.61 3.31 17.35
CA GLN A 205 -20.98 4.49 16.77
C GLN A 205 -21.46 4.75 15.35
N VAL A 206 -21.42 6.02 14.95
CA VAL A 206 -21.86 6.47 13.62
C VAL A 206 -20.84 6.02 12.56
N CYS A 207 -21.33 5.35 11.53
CA CYS A 207 -20.54 4.85 10.40
C CYS A 207 -20.84 5.57 9.08
N LYS A 208 -21.57 6.69 9.13
CA LYS A 208 -21.88 7.55 7.96
C LYS A 208 -20.63 8.13 7.29
N SER A 209 -19.52 8.21 8.02
CA SER A 209 -18.28 8.83 7.58
C SER A 209 -17.46 7.99 6.58
N ASP A 210 -17.93 6.83 6.11
CA ASP A 210 -17.18 6.03 5.13
C ASP A 210 -18.12 5.18 4.24
N PRO A 211 -18.66 5.77 3.15
CA PRO A 211 -19.61 5.12 2.24
C PRO A 211 -18.93 4.37 1.08
N ALA A 212 -17.62 4.56 0.83
CA ALA A 212 -17.02 4.10 -0.42
C ALA A 212 -16.89 2.58 -0.55
N PHE A 213 -17.02 1.83 0.56
CA PHE A 213 -17.09 0.36 0.52
C PHE A 213 -18.52 -0.20 0.51
N HIS A 214 -19.54 0.66 0.41
CA HIS A 214 -20.93 0.23 0.44
C HIS A 214 -21.40 -0.45 -0.87
N PHE A 215 -20.75 -0.16 -2.00
CA PHE A 215 -21.28 -0.53 -3.32
C PHE A 215 -20.80 -1.86 -3.90
N VAL A 216 -19.82 -2.54 -3.28
CA VAL A 216 -19.34 -3.84 -3.77
C VAL A 216 -19.30 -4.82 -2.60
N PHE A 217 -20.44 -5.50 -2.40
CA PHE A 217 -20.66 -6.58 -1.42
C PHE A 217 -20.52 -6.22 0.08
N PHE A 218 -21.66 -5.89 0.71
CA PHE A 218 -22.07 -6.26 2.08
C PHE A 218 -21.08 -6.18 3.25
N VAL A 219 -20.06 -5.32 3.23
CA VAL A 219 -19.31 -5.02 4.45
C VAL A 219 -19.06 -3.54 4.52
N ALA A 220 -19.88 -2.83 5.29
CA ALA A 220 -19.57 -1.49 5.72
C ALA A 220 -18.35 -1.56 6.66
N GLN A 221 -17.17 -1.55 6.04
CA GLN A 221 -15.88 -1.73 6.69
C GLN A 221 -15.43 -0.53 7.52
N ALA A 222 -16.31 0.46 7.70
CA ALA A 222 -16.14 1.49 8.71
C ALA A 222 -16.21 0.91 10.13
N CYS A 223 -16.95 -0.18 10.33
CA CYS A 223 -17.17 -0.79 11.64
C CYS A 223 -16.15 -1.88 11.96
N GLU A 224 -15.92 -2.13 13.25
CA GLU A 224 -15.06 -3.22 13.71
C GLU A 224 -15.56 -4.59 13.23
N THR A 225 -14.67 -5.58 13.22
CA THR A 225 -14.97 -6.95 12.78
C THR A 225 -16.22 -7.51 13.47
N GLY A 226 -17.14 -8.05 12.67
CA GLY A 226 -18.41 -8.61 13.15
C GLY A 226 -19.56 -7.60 13.28
N LEU A 227 -19.30 -6.32 12.99
CA LEU A 227 -20.31 -5.27 12.92
C LEU A 227 -20.57 -4.85 11.47
N GLU A 228 -21.79 -4.38 11.22
CA GLU A 228 -22.26 -3.81 9.96
C GLU A 228 -22.84 -2.41 10.22
N CYS A 229 -22.72 -1.52 9.25
CA CYS A 229 -23.34 -0.20 9.33
C CYS A 229 -24.84 -0.33 9.01
N VAL A 230 -25.67 -0.30 10.04
CA VAL A 230 -27.13 -0.39 9.93
C VAL A 230 -27.74 0.91 10.40
N LYS A 231 -28.52 1.58 9.52
CA LYS A 231 -29.12 2.89 9.81
C LYS A 231 -28.09 3.91 10.33
N ASN A 232 -26.94 3.99 9.66
CA ASN A 232 -25.81 4.86 10.01
C ASN A 232 -25.13 4.58 11.35
N LYS A 233 -25.40 3.44 12.00
CA LYS A 233 -24.68 3.01 13.22
C LYS A 233 -24.11 1.61 13.07
N CYS A 234 -22.95 1.36 13.66
CA CYS A 234 -22.40 0.01 13.71
C CYS A 234 -23.28 -0.88 14.60
N ALA A 235 -23.78 -1.98 14.05
CA ALA A 235 -24.64 -2.94 14.71
C ALA A 235 -24.14 -4.36 14.43
N LYS A 236 -24.51 -5.35 15.26
CA LYS A 236 -24.16 -6.75 15.00
C LYS A 236 -24.81 -7.23 13.71
N SER A 237 -24.06 -7.95 12.87
CA SER A 237 -24.63 -8.54 11.65
C SER A 237 -25.77 -9.51 11.99
N LYS A 238 -26.82 -9.53 11.17
CA LYS A 238 -27.94 -10.49 11.36
C LYS A 238 -27.47 -11.96 11.23
N LYS A 239 -26.37 -12.22 10.50
CA LYS A 239 -25.74 -13.55 10.41
C LYS A 239 -25.12 -14.00 11.75
N SER A 240 -24.49 -13.09 12.51
CA SER A 240 -23.98 -13.36 13.86
C SER A 240 -25.10 -13.72 14.85
N MET A 241 -26.26 -13.06 14.74
CA MET A 241 -27.41 -13.35 15.61
C MET A 241 -28.04 -14.72 15.34
N ARG A 242 -28.04 -15.22 14.09
CA ARG A 242 -28.60 -16.55 13.76
C ARG A 242 -27.71 -17.69 14.27
N ALA A 243 -26.38 -17.53 14.21
CA ALA A 243 -25.43 -18.50 14.75
C ALA A 243 -25.54 -18.64 16.29
N LYS A 244 -25.67 -17.51 17.00
CA LYS A 244 -25.82 -17.49 18.46
C LYS A 244 -27.17 -18.04 18.95
N ARG A 245 -28.24 -17.81 18.17
CA ARG A 245 -29.58 -18.38 18.45
C ARG A 245 -29.62 -19.90 18.27
N ASN A 246 -28.90 -20.43 17.28
CA ASN A 246 -28.79 -21.88 17.06
C ASN A 246 -27.91 -22.59 18.11
N THR A 247 -26.97 -21.89 18.76
CA THR A 247 -26.19 -22.46 19.88
C THR A 247 -27.01 -22.46 21.18
N LEU A 248 -27.72 -21.36 21.49
CA LEU A 248 -28.61 -21.33 22.66
C LEU A 248 -29.80 -22.31 22.53
N SER A 249 -30.38 -22.49 21.34
CA SER A 249 -31.44 -23.49 21.15
C SER A 249 -30.96 -24.94 21.29
N LYS A 250 -29.67 -25.22 21.13
CA LYS A 250 -29.11 -26.57 21.35
C LYS A 250 -28.79 -26.83 22.82
N GLU A 251 -28.42 -25.82 23.60
CA GLU A 251 -28.22 -25.99 25.05
C GLU A 251 -29.53 -26.15 25.83
N VAL A 252 -30.66 -25.61 25.33
CA VAL A 252 -31.99 -25.72 25.95
C VAL A 252 -32.71 -27.04 25.57
N HIS A 253 -32.10 -27.91 24.78
CA HIS A 253 -32.62 -29.25 24.43
C HIS A 253 -31.69 -30.38 24.89
N HIS A 254 -31.21 -30.32 26.13
CA HIS A 254 -30.90 -31.55 26.86
C HIS A 254 -32.20 -32.03 27.53
N PRO A 255 -32.83 -33.13 27.08
CA PRO A 255 -33.88 -33.75 27.87
C PRO A 255 -33.25 -34.20 29.20
N ALA A 256 -33.76 -33.66 30.30
CA ALA A 256 -33.53 -34.22 31.61
C ALA A 256 -33.92 -35.70 31.57
N VAL A 257 -32.93 -36.59 31.63
CA VAL A 257 -33.15 -38.01 31.90
C VAL A 257 -33.61 -38.08 33.35
N VAL A 258 -34.92 -38.10 33.54
CA VAL A 258 -35.56 -38.37 34.82
C VAL A 258 -35.39 -39.87 35.08
N GLU A 259 -34.36 -40.20 35.85
CA GLU A 259 -34.15 -41.51 36.47
C GLU A 259 -35.33 -41.79 37.44
N SER A 260 -36.35 -42.51 36.98
CA SER A 260 -37.47 -42.96 37.82
C SER A 260 -37.19 -44.35 38.38
N HIS A 261 -36.52 -44.40 39.54
CA HIS A 261 -36.62 -45.54 40.45
C HIS A 261 -38.07 -45.74 40.90
N ARG A 262 -38.66 -46.90 40.58
CA ARG A 262 -39.85 -47.39 41.30
C ARG A 262 -39.71 -48.89 41.61
N ARG A 263 -39.39 -49.19 42.87
CA ARG A 263 -39.65 -50.48 43.52
C ARG A 263 -41.14 -50.60 43.88
N ARG A 264 -41.73 -51.80 43.71
CA ARG A 264 -42.63 -52.56 44.63
C ARG A 264 -43.26 -53.72 43.83
N LYS A 265 -42.89 -54.98 44.08
CA LYS A 265 -43.57 -55.94 44.99
C LYS A 265 -45.09 -55.97 44.81
N VAL A 266 -45.62 -56.99 44.12
CA VAL A 266 -46.26 -58.21 44.68
C VAL A 266 -45.92 -59.35 43.74
#